data_AF-A0A645J107-F1
#
_entry.id   AF-A0A645J107-F1
#
_cell.length_a   1.000
_cell.length_b   1.000
_cell.length_c   1.000
_cell.angle_alpha   90.00
_cell.angle_beta   90.00
_cell.angle_gamma   90.00
#
_symmetry.space_group_name_H-M   'P 1'
#
loop_
_entity.id
_entity.type
_entity.pdbx_description
1 polymer ?
#
loop_
_entity_poly.entity_id
_entity_poly.type
_entity_poly.pdbx_seq_one_letter_code
_entity_poly.pdbx_strand_id
1 'polypeptide(L)'
;MMVGITTDGKISGIKIIEHAETPGLGALAPEPKFSGQFSGKPAKELTVVKAVPSADNQIEAITGATITSKAVTTGVNEAVKFFDANLKGGK
;
A
#
# COMPACT_ATOMS: atom_id res chain seq x y z
N MET A 1 4.97 4.73 8.88
CA MET A 1 4.64 4.71 7.44
C MET A 1 3.70 5.87 7.15
N MET A 2 3.78 6.48 5.97
CA MET A 2 2.90 7.55 5.51
C MET A 2 2.19 7.12 4.22
N VAL A 3 0.92 7.50 4.08
CA VAL A 3 0.08 7.22 2.91
C VAL A 3 -0.51 8.55 2.44
N GLY A 4 -0.26 8.93 1.19
CA GLY A 4 -0.86 10.13 0.61
C GLY A 4 -2.11 9.76 -0.16
N ILE A 5 -3.26 10.36 0.17
CA ILE A 5 -4.54 10.16 -0.52
C ILE A 5 -5.00 11.51 -1.08
N THR A 6 -5.35 11.54 -2.36
CA THR A 6 -5.89 12.73 -3.02
C THR A 6 -7.36 12.91 -2.65
N THR A 7 -7.85 14.15 -2.73
CA THR A 7 -9.28 14.48 -2.52
C THR A 7 -10.22 13.75 -3.48
N ASP A 8 -9.71 13.31 -4.63
CA ASP A 8 -10.45 12.55 -5.63
C ASP A 8 -10.55 11.05 -5.29
N GLY A 9 -10.05 10.62 -4.14
CA GLY A 9 -10.12 9.24 -3.66
C GLY A 9 -9.13 8.31 -4.36
N LYS A 10 -7.92 8.80 -4.69
CA LYS A 10 -6.81 7.99 -5.20
C LYS A 10 -5.63 8.03 -4.25
N ILE A 11 -4.87 6.96 -4.20
CA ILE A 11 -3.61 6.91 -3.45
C ILE A 11 -2.54 7.57 -4.32
N SER A 12 -1.96 8.67 -3.84
CA SER A 12 -0.84 9.35 -4.50
C SER A 12 0.46 8.57 -4.37
N GLY A 13 0.63 7.83 -3.27
CA GLY A 13 1.79 7.00 -2.99
C GLY A 13 1.92 6.68 -1.51
N ILE A 14 2.94 5.88 -1.19
CA ILE A 14 3.28 5.51 0.19
C ILE A 14 4.76 5.78 0.46
N LYS A 15 5.09 6.08 1.70
CA LYS A 15 6.48 6.20 2.17
C LYS A 15 6.66 5.44 3.48
N ILE A 16 7.56 4.47 3.47
CA ILE A 16 7.96 3.75 4.68
C ILE A 16 9.08 4.58 5.31
N ILE A 17 8.83 5.10 6.52
CA ILE A 17 9.75 6.00 7.23
C ILE A 17 10.77 5.17 8.02
N GLU A 18 10.29 4.10 8.67
CA GLU A 18 11.10 3.18 9.46
C GLU A 18 10.55 1.76 9.26
N HIS A 19 11.45 0.78 9.28
CA HIS A 19 11.13 -0.65 9.29
C HIS A 19 12.27 -1.43 9.95
N ALA A 20 11.96 -2.58 10.54
CA ALA A 20 12.93 -3.50 11.15
C ALA A 20 12.80 -4.90 10.51
N GLU A 21 12.74 -4.94 9.19
CA GLU A 21 12.54 -6.17 8.41
C GLU A 21 13.86 -6.85 8.06
N THR A 22 13.80 -8.16 7.78
CA THR A 22 14.97 -8.93 7.39
C THR A 22 15.61 -8.36 6.12
N PRO A 23 16.93 -8.03 6.14
CA PRO A 23 17.66 -7.57 4.97
C PRO A 23 17.52 -8.54 3.79
N GLY A 24 17.28 -7.99 2.59
CA GLY A 24 17.10 -8.79 1.36
C GLY A 24 15.73 -9.45 1.18
N LEU A 25 14.85 -9.41 2.19
CA LEU A 25 13.46 -9.86 2.08
C LEU A 25 12.51 -8.65 2.23
N GLY A 26 12.01 -8.39 3.44
CA GLY A 26 11.05 -7.33 3.70
C GLY A 26 11.65 -5.94 3.68
N ALA A 27 12.99 -5.82 3.78
CA ALA A 27 13.70 -4.56 3.60
C ALA A 27 13.55 -3.95 2.20
N LEU A 28 13.02 -4.72 1.24
CA LEU A 28 12.70 -4.23 -0.11
C LEU A 28 11.36 -3.48 -0.18
N ALA A 29 10.59 -3.41 0.92
CA ALA A 29 9.30 -2.72 0.93
C ALA A 29 9.37 -1.22 0.60
N PRO A 30 10.39 -0.44 1.01
CA PRO A 30 10.50 0.96 0.62
C PRO A 30 10.83 1.16 -0.86
N GLU A 31 11.40 0.14 -1.52
CA GLU A 31 11.87 0.24 -2.90
C GLU A 31 10.74 0.57 -3.89
N PRO A 32 11.00 1.41 -4.91
CA PRO A 32 9.98 1.82 -5.89
C PRO A 32 9.27 0.66 -6.57
N LYS A 33 9.94 -0.50 -6.70
CA LYS A 33 9.35 -1.71 -7.26
C LYS A 33 8.13 -2.21 -6.48
N PHE A 34 8.12 -2.03 -5.16
CA PHE A 34 6.99 -2.39 -4.32
C PHE A 34 6.16 -1.15 -3.94
N SER A 35 6.80 -0.12 -3.38
CA SER A 35 6.10 1.08 -2.89
C SER A 35 5.44 1.89 -4.01
N GLY A 36 6.02 1.88 -5.21
CA GLY A 36 5.46 2.55 -6.39
C GLY A 36 4.17 1.93 -6.89
N GLN A 37 3.89 0.65 -6.59
CA GLN A 37 2.65 0.00 -7.01
C GLN A 37 1.42 0.67 -6.41
N PHE A 38 1.53 1.33 -5.25
CA PHE A 38 0.41 1.97 -4.59
C PHE A 38 -0.01 3.29 -5.23
N SER A 39 0.86 3.92 -6.02
CA SER A 39 0.56 5.20 -6.66
C SER A 39 -0.49 5.03 -7.76
N GLY A 40 -1.48 5.92 -7.80
CA GLY A 40 -2.57 5.92 -8.77
C GLY A 40 -3.70 4.92 -8.47
N LYS A 41 -3.53 4.01 -7.50
CA LYS A 41 -4.57 3.04 -7.13
C LYS A 41 -5.76 3.73 -6.45
N PRO A 42 -6.98 3.21 -6.62
CA PRO A 42 -8.14 3.76 -5.93
C PRO A 42 -7.95 3.63 -4.41
N ALA A 43 -8.38 4.64 -3.64
CA ALA A 43 -8.50 4.56 -2.19
C ALA A 43 -9.68 3.64 -1.82
N LYS A 44 -9.47 2.35 -2.03
CA LYS A 44 -10.36 1.23 -1.72
C LYS A 44 -9.51 0.10 -1.15
N GLU A 45 -10.16 -0.97 -0.70
CA GLU A 45 -9.45 -2.14 -0.20
C GLU A 45 -8.52 -2.75 -1.25
N LEU A 46 -7.22 -2.74 -0.93
CA LEU A 46 -6.16 -3.34 -1.72
C LEU A 46 -5.85 -4.76 -1.22
N THR A 47 -5.47 -5.63 -2.14
CA THR A 47 -5.16 -7.04 -1.88
C THR A 47 -3.76 -7.38 -2.34
N VAL A 48 -3.09 -8.30 -1.65
CA VAL A 48 -1.75 -8.75 -2.03
C VAL A 48 -1.83 -10.07 -2.77
N VAL A 49 -1.25 -10.13 -3.96
CA VAL A 49 -1.15 -11.32 -4.81
C VAL A 49 0.30 -11.75 -4.98
N LYS A 50 0.55 -13.04 -5.18
CA LYS A 50 1.91 -13.59 -5.40
C LYS A 50 2.32 -13.65 -6.88
N ALA A 51 1.39 -13.29 -7.77
CA ALA A 51 1.57 -13.28 -9.21
C ALA A 51 1.41 -11.84 -9.72
N VAL A 52 1.62 -11.65 -11.02
CA VAL A 52 1.38 -10.36 -11.67
C VAL A 52 -0.05 -9.88 -11.37
N PRO A 53 -0.23 -8.66 -10.84
CA PRO A 53 -1.54 -8.09 -10.58
C PRO A 53 -2.42 -8.09 -11.84
N SER A 54 -3.62 -8.64 -11.73
CA SER A 54 -4.62 -8.64 -12.81
C SER A 54 -5.72 -7.60 -12.62
N ALA A 55 -5.70 -6.88 -11.50
CA ALA A 55 -6.66 -5.85 -11.16
C ALA A 55 -5.99 -4.63 -10.49
N ASP A 56 -6.62 -3.47 -10.62
CA ASP A 56 -6.10 -2.21 -10.10
C ASP A 56 -6.02 -2.16 -8.57
N ASN A 57 -6.76 -3.02 -7.87
CA ASN A 57 -6.72 -3.14 -6.41
C ASN A 57 -5.76 -4.22 -5.91
N GLN A 58 -4.91 -4.80 -6.78
CA GLN A 58 -3.94 -5.82 -6.41
C GLN A 58 -2.52 -5.24 -6.32
N ILE A 59 -1.76 -5.72 -5.34
CA ILE A 59 -0.35 -5.42 -5.12
C ILE A 59 0.44 -6.72 -5.23
N GLU A 60 1.48 -6.72 -6.03
CA GLU A 60 2.40 -7.85 -6.12
C GLU A 60 3.23 -7.96 -4.85
N ALA A 61 3.23 -9.14 -4.24
CA ALA A 61 4.05 -9.44 -3.09
C ALA A 61 5.54 -9.45 -3.44
N ILE A 62 6.36 -8.98 -2.51
CA ILE A 62 7.81 -9.20 -2.56
C ILE A 62 8.06 -10.70 -2.39
N THR A 63 8.80 -11.29 -3.33
CA THR A 63 9.20 -12.71 -3.28
C THR A 63 9.93 -13.00 -1.97
N GLY A 64 9.48 -14.02 -1.23
CA GLY A 64 10.03 -14.38 0.08
C GLY A 64 9.57 -13.50 1.25
N ALA A 65 8.90 -12.36 1.01
CA ALA A 65 8.45 -11.42 2.03
C ALA A 65 6.94 -11.13 1.94
N THR A 66 6.13 -12.20 1.83
CA THR A 66 4.67 -12.07 1.73
C THR A 66 4.05 -11.47 2.99
N ILE A 67 4.59 -11.78 4.18
CA ILE A 67 4.10 -11.23 5.45
C ILE A 67 4.28 -9.71 5.49
N THR A 68 5.48 -9.23 5.14
CA THR A 68 5.79 -7.80 5.01
C THR A 68 4.88 -7.12 4.01
N SER A 69 4.73 -7.73 2.83
CA SER A 69 3.90 -7.18 1.76
C SER A 69 2.46 -6.99 2.22
N LYS A 70 1.89 -8.01 2.90
CA LYS A 70 0.56 -7.94 3.52
C LYS A 70 0.49 -6.87 4.59
N ALA A 71 1.47 -6.79 5.49
CA ALA A 71 1.48 -5.80 6.57
C ALA A 71 1.46 -4.36 6.04
N VAL A 72 2.27 -4.07 5.01
CA VAL A 72 2.28 -2.76 4.37
C VAL A 72 0.93 -2.45 3.72
N THR A 73 0.38 -3.39 2.93
CA THR A 73 -0.93 -3.20 2.29
C THR A 73 -2.06 -3.04 3.31
N THR A 74 -2.02 -3.77 4.42
CA THR A 74 -2.97 -3.60 5.53
C THR A 74 -2.86 -2.19 6.12
N GLY A 75 -1.65 -1.68 6.37
CA GLY A 75 -1.46 -0.30 6.85
C GLY A 75 -2.05 0.75 5.88
N VAL A 76 -1.92 0.53 4.57
CA VAL A 76 -2.56 1.39 3.55
C VAL A 76 -4.07 1.31 3.61
N ASN A 77 -4.63 0.10 3.72
CA ASN A 77 -6.08 -0.09 3.82
C ASN A 77 -6.67 0.57 5.07
N GLU A 78 -5.96 0.54 6.20
CA GLU A 78 -6.40 1.27 7.41
C GLU A 78 -6.40 2.79 7.19
N ALA A 79 -5.40 3.33 6.51
CA ALA A 79 -5.39 4.76 6.15
C ALA A 79 -6.55 5.12 5.20
N VAL A 80 -6.86 4.24 4.24
CA VAL A 80 -8.02 4.40 3.34
C VAL A 80 -9.33 4.35 4.11
N LYS A 81 -9.50 3.41 5.04
CA LYS A 81 -10.69 3.35 5.91
C LYS A 81 -10.85 4.62 6.74
N PHE A 82 -9.75 5.12 7.30
CA PHE A 82 -9.77 6.38 8.05
C PHE A 82 -10.19 7.56 7.16
N PHE A 83 -9.65 7.65 5.93
CA PHE A 83 -10.06 8.66 4.96
C PHE A 83 -11.54 8.54 4.60
N ASP A 84 -12.03 7.33 4.34
CA ASP A 84 -13.43 7.09 4.00
C ASP A 84 -14.39 7.46 5.14
N ALA A 85 -14.02 7.15 6.38
CA ALA A 85 -14.85 7.42 7.56
C ALA A 85 -14.85 8.89 7.98
N ASN A 86 -13.73 9.61 7.80
CA ASN A 86 -13.55 10.95 8.40
C ASN A 86 -13.46 12.09 7.38
N LEU A 87 -13.08 11.82 6.13
CA LEU A 87 -12.72 12.86 5.15
C LEU A 87 -13.60 12.85 3.89
N LYS A 88 -14.17 11.70 3.50
CA LYS A 88 -15.10 11.62 2.35
C LYS A 88 -16.46 12.29 2.60
N GLY A 89 -16.90 12.35 3.87
CA GLY A 89 -18.21 12.90 4.26
C GLY A 89 -18.24 14.41 4.50
N GLY A 90 -17.10 15.10 4.41
CA GLY A 90 -16.98 16.55 4.61
C GLY A 90 -17.23 17.39 3.35
N LYS A 91 -18.20 17.00 2.52
CA LYS A 91 -18.69 17.80 1.39
C LYS A 91 -20.10 18.30 1.66
#